data_AF-A0A9K3J503-F1
#
_entry.id   AF-A0A9K3J503-F1
#
_cell.length_a   1.000
_cell.length_b   1.000
_cell.length_c   1.000
_cell.angle_alpha   90.00
_cell.angle_beta   90.00
_cell.angle_gamma   90.00
#
_symmetry.space_group_name_H-M   'P 1'
#
loop_
_entity.id
_entity.type
_entity.pdbx_description
1 polymer ?
#
loop_
_entity_poly.entity_id
_entity_poly.type
_entity_poly.pdbx_seq_one_letter_code
_entity_poly.pdbx_strand_id
1 'polypeptide(L)'
;MVWSPAPLNRKNKVCLKGGLVTPVGGGVNSLNVLLRKELDLFVSLVNCFSFLGLVTRHEKVDIVVIRENTKGSILGWRMRLFLVITKFCSERIAKYACEFAHLNDRKTVTAVHKANIMKLADGLFLESCREIAKKYPEITYNEIIVDNCCMQLVSKPEQFDVMVCYCYDFPFLFNSFLLILVSFSLIVYTVT
;
A
#
# COMPACT_ATOMS: atom_id res chain seq x y z
N MET A 1 -0.87 -20.17 -23.52
CA MET A 1 -1.29 -21.13 -22.49
C MET A 1 -2.51 -20.54 -21.79
N VAL A 2 -3.72 -20.97 -22.16
CA VAL A 2 -4.99 -20.48 -21.59
C VAL A 2 -5.19 -21.22 -20.28
N TRP A 3 -5.01 -20.54 -19.15
CA TRP A 3 -5.24 -21.13 -17.84
C TRP A 3 -6.76 -21.15 -17.56
N SER A 4 -7.32 -22.34 -17.36
CA SER A 4 -8.69 -22.50 -16.87
C SER A 4 -8.76 -22.00 -15.42
N PRO A 5 -9.82 -21.27 -14.99
CA PRO A 5 -9.92 -20.75 -13.64
C PRO A 5 -10.23 -21.89 -12.67
N ALA A 6 -9.24 -22.71 -12.35
CA ALA A 6 -9.33 -23.60 -11.21
C ALA A 6 -9.34 -22.72 -9.94
N PRO A 7 -10.27 -22.95 -8.99
CA PRO A 7 -10.35 -22.15 -7.78
C PRO A 7 -9.00 -22.19 -7.08
N LEU A 8 -8.41 -21.01 -6.82
CA LEU A 8 -7.11 -20.91 -6.18
C LEU A 8 -7.18 -21.71 -4.88
N ASN A 9 -6.41 -22.80 -4.82
CA ASN A 9 -6.57 -23.85 -3.83
C ASN A 9 -6.36 -23.27 -2.42
N ARG A 10 -7.43 -23.04 -1.64
CA ARG A 10 -7.38 -22.68 -0.20
C ARG A 10 -6.53 -23.65 0.66
N LYS A 11 -6.17 -24.80 0.07
CA LYS A 11 -5.27 -25.82 0.60
C LYS A 11 -3.84 -25.28 0.77
N ASN A 12 -3.33 -24.55 -0.21
CA ASN A 12 -1.98 -24.01 -0.17
C ASN A 12 -2.08 -22.55 0.30
N LYS A 13 -1.67 -22.27 1.54
CA LYS A 13 -1.76 -20.93 2.16
C LYS A 13 -0.85 -19.88 1.52
N VAL A 14 -0.02 -20.28 0.57
CA VAL A 14 0.99 -19.45 -0.10
C VAL A 14 0.81 -19.58 -1.62
N CYS A 15 0.99 -18.47 -2.33
CA CYS A 15 0.92 -18.41 -3.79
C CYS A 15 2.00 -17.50 -4.37
N LEU A 16 2.73 -17.99 -5.37
CA LEU A 16 3.60 -17.17 -6.22
C LEU A 16 2.88 -16.90 -7.54
N LYS A 17 2.76 -15.63 -7.93
CA LYS A 17 2.11 -15.24 -9.19
C LYS A 17 2.96 -14.28 -10.01
N GLY A 18 2.94 -14.46 -11.33
CA GLY A 18 3.49 -13.49 -12.28
C GLY A 18 2.53 -12.33 -12.58
N GLY A 19 2.94 -11.46 -13.51
CA GLY A 19 2.12 -10.36 -14.00
C GLY A 19 0.90 -10.87 -14.79
N LEU A 20 -0.31 -10.63 -14.26
CA LEU A 20 -1.57 -10.97 -14.93
C LEU A 20 -2.10 -9.73 -15.66
N VAL A 21 -2.03 -9.74 -16.98
CA VAL A 21 -2.53 -8.65 -17.83
C VAL A 21 -4.06 -8.68 -17.83
N THR A 22 -4.68 -7.55 -17.49
CA THR A 22 -6.14 -7.38 -17.61
C THR A 22 -6.41 -6.51 -18.83
N PRO A 23 -7.22 -6.94 -19.81
CA PRO A 23 -7.56 -6.11 -20.96
C PRO A 23 -8.34 -4.87 -20.51
N VAL A 24 -7.94 -3.70 -21.00
CA VAL A 24 -8.61 -2.42 -20.71
C VAL A 24 -9.88 -2.34 -21.56
N GLY A 25 -11.04 -2.11 -20.93
CA GLY A 25 -12.33 -1.94 -21.62
C GLY A 25 -13.14 -3.22 -21.85
N GLY A 26 -12.60 -4.41 -21.54
CA GLY A 26 -13.39 -5.65 -21.50
C GLY A 26 -14.10 -5.78 -20.15
N GLY A 27 -15.42 -6.03 -20.14
CA GLY A 27 -16.25 -6.13 -18.94
C GLY A 27 -15.93 -7.28 -17.96
N VAL A 28 -14.71 -7.81 -17.98
CA VAL A 28 -14.20 -8.81 -17.04
C VAL A 28 -13.48 -8.13 -15.88
N ASN A 29 -13.84 -8.51 -14.66
CA ASN A 29 -13.14 -8.06 -13.46
C ASN A 29 -11.68 -8.52 -13.52
N SER A 30 -10.74 -7.65 -13.13
CA SER A 30 -9.33 -8.03 -13.05
C SER A 30 -9.17 -9.24 -12.14
N LEU A 31 -8.53 -10.30 -12.64
CA LEU A 31 -8.26 -11.52 -11.87
C LEU A 31 -7.46 -11.19 -10.59
N ASN A 32 -6.60 -10.17 -10.64
CA ASN A 32 -5.88 -9.68 -9.46
C ASN A 32 -6.82 -9.15 -8.37
N VAL A 33 -7.86 -8.42 -8.76
CA VAL A 33 -8.84 -7.87 -7.82
C VAL A 33 -9.72 -8.97 -7.25
N LEU A 34 -10.12 -9.94 -8.09
CA LEU A 34 -10.89 -11.10 -7.65
C LEU A 34 -10.12 -11.89 -6.57
N LEU A 35 -8.86 -12.23 -6.84
CA LEU A 35 -8.02 -13.00 -5.91
C LEU A 35 -7.83 -12.30 -4.57
N ARG A 36 -7.62 -10.97 -4.57
CA ARG A 36 -7.48 -10.19 -3.34
C ARG A 36 -8.76 -10.21 -2.50
N LYS A 37 -9.91 -10.16 -3.15
CA LYS A 37 -11.23 -10.21 -2.47
C LYS A 37 -11.55 -11.60 -1.95
N GLU A 38 -11.34 -12.64 -2.74
CA GLU A 38 -11.67 -14.03 -2.36
C GLU A 38 -10.80 -14.57 -1.22
N LEU A 39 -9.56 -14.09 -1.13
CA LEU A 39 -8.57 -14.51 -0.13
C LEU A 39 -8.38 -13.49 0.99
N ASP A 40 -9.15 -12.40 1.01
CA ASP A 40 -9.02 -11.28 1.97
C ASP A 40 -7.56 -10.79 2.14
N LEU A 41 -6.83 -10.67 1.03
CA LEU A 41 -5.44 -10.19 1.01
C LEU A 41 -5.42 -8.67 1.18
N PHE A 42 -5.58 -8.23 2.42
CA PHE A 42 -5.80 -6.82 2.75
C PHE A 42 -4.56 -5.95 2.75
N VAL A 43 -3.37 -6.55 2.84
CA VAL A 43 -2.10 -5.84 2.80
C VAL A 43 -1.43 -6.04 1.45
N SER A 44 -0.92 -4.95 0.90
CA SER A 44 0.10 -4.98 -0.15
C SER A 44 1.34 -4.27 0.39
N LEU A 45 2.39 -5.03 0.65
CA LEU A 45 3.66 -4.55 1.15
C LEU A 45 4.67 -4.46 0.00
N VAL A 46 5.38 -3.34 -0.09
CA VAL A 46 6.39 -3.07 -1.11
C VAL A 46 7.65 -2.55 -0.43
N ASN A 47 8.75 -3.26 -0.60
CA ASN A 47 10.05 -2.84 -0.09
C ASN A 47 10.82 -2.15 -1.21
N CYS A 48 11.27 -0.95 -0.91
CA CYS A 48 11.94 -0.04 -1.82
C CYS A 48 13.32 0.27 -1.23
N PHE A 49 14.33 -0.50 -1.65
CA PHE A 49 15.71 -0.30 -1.17
C PHE A 49 16.69 -0.10 -2.32
N SER A 50 17.71 0.71 -2.08
CA SER A 50 18.82 0.90 -3.01
C SER A 50 19.68 -0.36 -3.07
N PHE A 51 19.98 -0.84 -4.29
CA PHE A 51 20.84 -2.00 -4.51
C PHE A 51 22.29 -1.57 -4.75
N LEU A 52 23.24 -2.31 -4.18
CA LEU A 52 24.66 -2.03 -4.34
C LEU A 52 25.08 -2.29 -5.80
N GLY A 53 25.57 -1.25 -6.48
CA GLY A 53 26.06 -1.32 -7.87
C GLY A 53 25.09 -0.81 -8.93
N LEU A 54 23.86 -0.42 -8.56
CA LEU A 54 22.99 0.34 -9.44
C LEU A 54 23.18 1.84 -9.22
N VAL A 55 23.43 2.58 -10.30
CA VAL A 55 23.53 4.04 -10.25
C VAL A 55 22.10 4.60 -10.28
N THR A 56 21.64 5.05 -9.12
CA THR A 56 20.36 5.75 -8.97
C THR A 56 20.58 7.20 -8.54
N ARG A 57 19.59 8.07 -8.74
CA ARG A 57 19.67 9.49 -8.33
C ARG A 57 19.90 9.65 -6.82
N HIS A 58 19.29 8.78 -6.02
CA HIS A 58 19.41 8.76 -4.57
C HIS A 58 20.16 7.50 -4.13
N GLU A 59 20.97 7.63 -3.10
CA GLU A 59 21.71 6.53 -2.49
C GLU A 59 21.08 6.17 -1.14
N LYS A 60 21.29 4.93 -0.68
CA LYS A 60 20.88 4.46 0.66
C LYS A 60 19.39 4.67 1.00
N VAL A 61 18.51 4.53 0.01
CA VAL A 61 17.07 4.51 0.24
C VAL A 61 16.67 3.16 0.80
N ASP A 62 15.85 3.13 1.85
CA ASP A 62 15.27 1.92 2.40
C ASP A 62 13.90 2.26 3.01
N ILE A 63 12.86 2.15 2.19
CA ILE A 63 11.49 2.54 2.51
C ILE A 63 10.60 1.31 2.35
N VAL A 64 9.66 1.12 3.26
CA VAL A 64 8.60 0.12 3.14
C VAL A 64 7.26 0.81 3.00
N VAL A 65 6.52 0.48 1.93
CA VAL A 65 5.18 0.98 1.69
C VAL A 65 4.16 -0.12 1.95
N ILE A 66 3.27 0.13 2.90
CA ILE A 66 2.19 -0.77 3.31
C ILE A 66 0.88 -0.16 2.86
N ARG A 67 0.16 -0.88 2.00
CA ARG A 67 -1.06 -0.40 1.37
C ARG A 67 -2.27 -1.26 1.72
N GLU A 68 -3.38 -0.63 2.08
CA GLU A 68 -4.69 -1.27 2.18
C GLU A 68 -5.19 -1.69 0.78
N ASN A 69 -5.57 -2.96 0.64
CA ASN A 69 -5.82 -3.58 -0.66
C ASN A 69 -7.23 -4.18 -0.81
N THR A 70 -8.07 -4.10 0.23
CA THR A 70 -9.34 -4.85 0.28
C THR A 70 -10.50 -4.04 -0.27
N LYS A 71 -10.49 -2.72 -0.10
CA LYS A 71 -11.65 -1.89 -0.46
C LYS A 71 -11.26 -0.54 -1.03
N GLY A 72 -10.87 -0.56 -2.30
CA GLY A 72 -11.11 0.53 -3.24
C GLY A 72 -12.21 0.18 -4.23
N SER A 73 -13.23 -0.58 -3.81
CA SER A 73 -14.32 -0.95 -4.73
C SER A 73 -15.13 0.30 -5.00
N ILE A 74 -14.98 0.83 -6.21
CA ILE A 74 -15.98 1.65 -6.86
C ILE A 74 -17.27 0.82 -6.83
N LEU A 75 -18.15 1.06 -5.86
CA LEU A 75 -19.50 0.52 -5.93
C LEU A 75 -20.18 1.28 -7.05
N GLY A 76 -20.09 0.71 -8.26
CA GLY A 76 -20.76 1.18 -9.45
C GLY A 76 -22.27 0.97 -9.33
N TRP A 77 -22.93 1.80 -8.53
CA TRP A 77 -24.35 2.04 -8.65
C TRP A 77 -24.50 3.46 -9.17
N ARG A 78 -24.67 3.54 -10.49
CA ARG A 78 -25.18 4.70 -11.25
C ARG A 78 -24.72 6.07 -10.70
N MET A 79 -23.66 6.60 -11.30
CA MET A 79 -23.26 8.03 -11.31
C MET A 79 -22.54 8.64 -10.09
N ARG A 80 -22.18 7.89 -9.03
CA ARG A 80 -21.29 8.42 -7.97
C ARG A 80 -20.27 7.39 -7.49
N LEU A 81 -18.98 7.66 -7.71
CA LEU A 81 -17.89 6.89 -7.13
C LEU A 81 -17.77 7.27 -5.65
N PHE A 82 -18.20 6.39 -4.74
CA PHE A 82 -17.98 6.56 -3.31
C PHE A 82 -16.76 5.74 -2.86
N LEU A 83 -15.79 6.46 -2.29
CA LEU A 83 -14.69 5.87 -1.53
C LEU A 83 -15.22 5.49 -0.15
N VAL A 84 -15.23 4.18 0.14
CA VAL A 84 -15.68 3.66 1.44
C VAL A 84 -14.46 3.28 2.27
N ILE A 85 -14.13 4.11 3.24
CA ILE A 85 -13.14 3.82 4.29
C ILE A 85 -13.91 3.37 5.53
N THR A 86 -13.53 2.22 6.10
CA THR A 86 -14.14 1.74 7.34
C THR A 86 -13.11 1.69 8.47
N LYS A 87 -13.57 1.95 9.71
CA LYS A 87 -12.72 1.92 10.92
C LYS A 87 -11.97 0.59 11.03
N PHE A 88 -12.69 -0.53 10.88
CA PHE A 88 -12.11 -1.87 10.88
C PHE A 88 -10.94 -2.03 9.88
N CYS A 89 -11.09 -1.54 8.64
CA CYS A 89 -10.03 -1.67 7.64
C CYS A 89 -8.84 -0.76 7.95
N SER A 90 -9.09 0.43 8.48
CA SER A 90 -8.05 1.38 8.89
C SER A 90 -7.27 0.89 10.12
N GLU A 91 -7.95 0.34 11.12
CA GLU A 91 -7.30 -0.20 12.33
C GLU A 91 -6.41 -1.40 12.01
N ARG A 92 -6.89 -2.35 11.18
CA ARG A 92 -6.09 -3.55 10.85
C ARG A 92 -4.84 -3.21 10.05
N ILE A 93 -4.91 -2.24 9.12
CA ILE A 93 -3.74 -1.85 8.32
C ILE A 93 -2.75 -1.04 9.15
N ALA A 94 -3.24 -0.15 10.02
CA ALA A 94 -2.40 0.59 10.97
C ALA A 94 -1.70 -0.37 11.94
N LYS A 95 -2.43 -1.36 12.46
CA LYS A 95 -1.89 -2.39 13.35
C LYS A 95 -0.79 -3.18 12.64
N TYR A 96 -1.07 -3.66 11.43
CA TYR A 96 -0.05 -4.36 10.63
C TYR A 96 1.19 -3.50 10.39
N ALA A 97 1.03 -2.20 10.10
CA ALA A 97 2.16 -1.30 9.86
C ALA A 97 3.02 -1.10 11.11
N CYS A 98 2.40 -0.88 12.27
CA CYS A 98 3.11 -0.78 13.54
C CYS A 98 3.78 -2.11 13.94
N GLU A 99 3.08 -3.24 13.83
CA GLU A 99 3.67 -4.56 14.11
C GLU A 99 4.83 -4.87 13.17
N PHE A 100 4.69 -4.59 11.88
CA PHE A 100 5.77 -4.74 10.91
C PHE A 100 6.97 -3.89 11.30
N ALA A 101 6.74 -2.62 11.67
CA ALA A 101 7.81 -1.73 12.06
C ALA A 101 8.53 -2.24 13.33
N HIS A 102 7.78 -2.68 14.34
CA HIS A 102 8.33 -3.26 15.56
C HIS A 102 9.16 -4.52 15.28
N LEU A 103 8.66 -5.45 14.46
CA LEU A 103 9.31 -6.73 14.17
C LEU A 103 10.54 -6.61 13.25
N ASN A 104 10.68 -5.51 12.52
CA ASN A 104 11.77 -5.28 11.57
C ASN A 104 12.71 -4.14 12.04
N ASP A 105 12.69 -3.79 13.33
CA ASP A 105 13.53 -2.75 13.94
C ASP A 105 13.43 -1.37 13.25
N ARG A 106 12.24 -1.08 12.69
CA ARG A 106 11.92 0.21 12.08
C ARG A 106 11.46 1.18 13.15
N LYS A 107 11.82 2.44 12.99
CA LYS A 107 11.64 3.46 14.05
C LYS A 107 10.44 4.35 13.82
N THR A 108 10.05 4.54 12.55
CA THR A 108 9.03 5.52 12.21
C THR A 108 7.97 4.94 11.28
N VAL A 109 6.70 5.22 11.58
CA VAL A 109 5.56 4.91 10.73
C VAL A 109 4.88 6.22 10.35
N THR A 110 4.78 6.47 9.05
CA THR A 110 4.17 7.67 8.50
C THR A 110 2.86 7.33 7.80
N ALA A 111 1.75 7.88 8.29
CA ALA A 111 0.45 7.79 7.62
C ALA A 111 0.35 8.83 6.51
N VAL A 112 0.18 8.37 5.27
CA VAL A 112 -0.03 9.23 4.12
C VAL A 112 -1.52 9.40 3.86
N HIS A 113 -1.96 10.64 3.66
CA HIS A 113 -3.38 10.97 3.53
C HIS A 113 -3.63 12.19 2.61
N LYS A 114 -4.89 12.48 2.33
CA LYS A 114 -5.40 13.68 1.63
C LYS A 114 -6.55 14.34 2.41
N ALA A 115 -6.47 14.33 3.74
CA ALA A 115 -7.49 14.91 4.64
C ALA A 115 -7.85 16.39 4.37
N ASN A 116 -7.00 17.16 3.69
CA ASN A 116 -7.35 18.51 3.24
C ASN A 116 -8.57 18.55 2.31
N ILE A 117 -8.75 17.50 1.49
CA ILE A 117 -9.89 17.35 0.58
C ILE A 117 -10.89 16.35 1.17
N MET A 118 -10.41 15.19 1.63
CA MET A 118 -11.27 14.10 2.10
C MET A 118 -11.34 14.06 3.63
N LYS A 119 -11.90 15.12 4.22
CA LYS A 119 -11.92 15.33 5.68
C LYS A 119 -12.52 14.15 6.46
N LEU A 120 -13.62 13.58 5.99
CA LEU A 120 -14.32 12.50 6.70
C LEU A 120 -13.63 11.14 6.55
N ALA A 121 -13.32 10.77 5.31
CA ALA A 121 -12.76 9.46 5.00
C ALA A 121 -11.34 9.35 5.59
N ASP A 122 -10.48 10.31 5.28
CA ASP A 122 -9.09 10.31 5.75
C ASP A 122 -9.01 10.70 7.22
N GLY A 123 -9.96 11.50 7.71
CA GLY A 123 -10.09 11.78 9.13
C GLY A 123 -10.26 10.48 9.94
N LEU A 124 -11.16 9.60 9.49
CA LEU A 124 -11.36 8.28 10.12
C LEU A 124 -10.11 7.40 10.03
N PHE A 125 -9.41 7.43 8.91
CA PHE A 125 -8.15 6.70 8.74
C PHE A 125 -7.07 7.19 9.71
N LEU A 126 -6.85 8.50 9.80
CA LEU A 126 -5.86 9.10 10.70
C LEU A 126 -6.22 8.88 12.16
N GLU A 127 -7.49 9.01 12.54
CA GLU A 127 -7.95 8.72 13.88
C GLU A 127 -7.63 7.27 14.28
N SER A 128 -7.95 6.31 13.39
CA SER A 128 -7.62 4.89 13.61
C SER A 128 -6.12 4.67 13.73
N CYS A 129 -5.31 5.31 12.88
CA CYS A 129 -3.85 5.21 12.94
C CYS A 129 -3.29 5.76 14.25
N ARG A 130 -3.77 6.92 14.71
CA ARG A 130 -3.38 7.51 16.01
C ARG A 130 -3.78 6.62 17.18
N GLU A 131 -4.97 6.03 17.16
CA GLU A 131 -5.45 5.10 18.20
C GLU A 131 -4.53 3.88 18.30
N ILE A 132 -4.11 3.33 17.16
CA ILE A 132 -3.19 2.19 17.13
C ILE A 132 -1.76 2.59 17.51
N ALA A 133 -1.26 3.73 17.02
CA ALA A 133 0.09 4.21 17.33
C ALA A 133 0.32 4.37 18.84
N LYS A 134 -0.71 4.76 19.61
CA LYS A 134 -0.64 4.82 21.09
C LYS A 134 -0.29 3.48 21.75
N LYS A 135 -0.54 2.35 21.08
CA LYS A 135 -0.22 1.00 21.57
C LYS A 135 1.23 0.60 21.34
N TYR A 136 1.97 1.35 20.53
CA TYR A 136 3.37 1.11 20.16
C TYR A 136 4.21 2.37 20.45
N PRO A 137 4.43 2.72 21.74
CA PRO A 137 5.11 3.96 22.13
C PRO A 137 6.57 4.05 21.65
N GLU A 138 7.20 2.93 21.31
CA GLU A 138 8.55 2.85 20.75
C GLU A 138 8.64 3.32 19.28
N ILE A 139 7.51 3.36 18.57
CA ILE A 139 7.43 3.77 17.17
C ILE A 139 7.03 5.24 17.09
N THR A 140 7.82 6.03 16.38
CA THR A 140 7.43 7.42 16.08
C THR A 140 6.38 7.45 14.99
N TYR A 141 5.22 8.02 15.31
CA TYR A 141 4.11 8.15 14.37
C TYR A 141 4.04 9.56 13.77
N ASN A 142 4.03 9.62 12.44
CA ASN A 142 3.97 10.88 11.67
C ASN A 142 2.79 10.86 10.69
N GLU A 143 2.35 12.03 10.26
CA GLU A 143 1.28 12.20 9.27
C GLU A 143 1.74 13.16 8.18
N ILE A 144 1.47 12.81 6.92
CA ILE A 144 1.85 13.65 5.79
C ILE A 144 0.78 13.63 4.70
N ILE A 145 0.53 14.79 4.11
CA ILE A 145 -0.35 14.91 2.95
C ILE A 145 0.35 14.32 1.72
N VAL A 146 -0.35 13.51 0.92
CA VAL A 146 0.18 12.77 -0.23
C VAL A 146 0.92 13.64 -1.24
N ASP A 147 0.46 14.85 -1.54
CA ASP A 147 1.16 15.76 -2.47
C ASP A 147 2.54 16.16 -1.92
N ASN A 148 2.60 16.54 -0.65
CA ASN A 148 3.85 16.90 0.02
C ASN A 148 4.74 15.67 0.15
N CYS A 149 4.16 14.51 0.41
CA CYS A 149 4.87 13.24 0.45
C CYS A 149 5.54 12.93 -0.90
N CYS A 150 4.84 13.06 -2.03
CA CYS A 150 5.42 12.85 -3.36
C CYS A 150 6.59 13.81 -3.63
N MET A 151 6.44 15.10 -3.28
CA MET A 151 7.53 16.08 -3.42
C MET A 151 8.73 15.72 -2.53
N GLN A 152 8.49 15.31 -1.30
CA GLN A 152 9.53 14.93 -0.34
C GLN A 152 10.23 13.64 -0.72
N LEU A 153 9.51 12.66 -1.27
CA LEU A 153 10.07 11.41 -1.77
C LEU A 153 11.06 11.66 -2.92
N VAL A 154 10.75 12.56 -3.85
CA VAL A 154 11.66 12.92 -4.95
C VAL A 154 12.85 13.75 -4.48
N SER A 155 12.69 14.51 -3.39
CA SER A 155 13.75 15.41 -2.91
C SER A 155 14.69 14.74 -1.92
N LYS A 156 14.13 14.09 -0.90
CA LYS A 156 14.84 13.47 0.23
C LYS A 156 14.09 12.20 0.68
N PRO A 157 14.20 11.10 -0.07
CA PRO A 157 13.51 9.85 0.26
C PRO A 157 13.98 9.22 1.59
N GLU A 158 15.24 9.46 1.98
CA GLU A 158 15.88 8.92 3.19
C GLU A 158 15.18 9.27 4.52
N GLN A 159 14.29 10.26 4.52
CA GLN A 159 13.53 10.64 5.71
C GLN A 159 12.39 9.67 6.05
N PHE A 160 11.97 8.84 5.08
CA PHE A 160 10.87 7.89 5.26
C PHE A 160 11.41 6.51 5.61
N ASP A 161 10.68 5.80 6.47
CA ASP A 161 11.03 4.46 6.91
C ASP A 161 9.89 3.49 6.56
N VAL A 162 8.80 3.47 7.35
CA VAL A 162 7.57 2.75 7.01
C VAL A 162 6.47 3.75 6.68
N MET A 163 5.80 3.55 5.55
CA MET A 163 4.69 4.38 5.09
C MET A 163 3.42 3.55 5.00
N VAL A 164 2.35 4.01 5.64
CA VAL A 164 1.02 3.38 5.55
C VAL A 164 0.09 4.26 4.72
N CYS A 165 -0.53 3.67 3.71
CA CYS A 165 -1.38 4.37 2.75
C CYS A 165 -2.69 3.62 2.55
N TYR A 166 -3.77 4.36 2.28
CA TYR A 166 -5.03 3.76 1.85
C TYR A 166 -5.04 3.51 0.34
N CYS A 167 -5.99 2.70 -0.13
CA CYS A 167 -5.98 2.12 -1.48
C CYS A 167 -5.87 3.13 -2.63
N TYR A 168 -6.38 4.36 -2.50
CA TYR A 168 -6.44 5.37 -3.57
C TYR A 168 -5.23 6.31 -3.64
N ASP A 169 -4.42 6.42 -2.59
CA ASP A 169 -3.22 7.28 -2.61
C ASP A 169 -2.10 6.66 -3.46
N PHE A 170 -2.19 5.36 -3.69
CA PHE A 170 -1.12 4.58 -4.29
C PHE A 170 -0.84 4.87 -5.77
N PRO A 171 -1.78 5.11 -6.70
CA PRO A 171 -1.43 5.45 -8.08
C PRO A 171 -0.58 6.73 -8.19
N PHE A 172 -0.80 7.70 -7.29
CA PHE A 172 -0.05 8.96 -7.25
C PHE A 172 1.35 8.76 -6.63
N LEU A 173 1.43 8.01 -5.52
CA LEU A 173 2.69 7.66 -4.90
C LEU A 173 3.51 6.74 -5.80
N PHE A 174 2.91 5.71 -6.40
CA PHE A 174 3.60 4.68 -7.18
C PHE A 174 4.29 5.24 -8.42
N ASN A 175 3.67 6.18 -9.15
CA ASN A 175 4.34 6.86 -10.27
C ASN A 175 5.53 7.69 -9.79
N SER A 176 5.42 8.33 -8.62
CA SER A 176 6.52 9.10 -8.01
C SER A 176 7.63 8.17 -7.48
N PHE A 177 7.28 7.01 -6.93
CA PHE A 177 8.22 5.96 -6.50
C PHE A 177 8.96 5.30 -7.66
N LEU A 178 8.25 5.02 -8.77
CA LEU A 178 8.85 4.43 -9.97
C LEU A 178 9.90 5.38 -10.58
N LEU A 179 9.70 6.70 -10.46
CA LEU A 179 10.64 7.73 -10.87
C LEU A 179 11.88 7.81 -9.96
N ILE A 180 11.75 7.47 -8.66
CA ILE A 180 12.86 7.45 -7.70
C ILE A 180 13.71 6.18 -7.88
N LEU A 181 13.06 5.05 -8.16
CA LEU A 181 13.66 3.72 -8.24
C LEU A 181 13.75 3.21 -9.67
N VAL A 182 14.04 4.08 -10.66
CA VAL A 182 14.24 3.62 -12.04
C VAL A 182 15.44 2.67 -12.10
N SER A 183 15.15 1.38 -11.86
CA SER A 183 15.81 0.15 -12.30
C SER A 183 15.18 -1.02 -11.51
N PHE A 184 14.06 -1.53 -12.04
CA PHE A 184 13.47 -2.85 -11.75
C PHE A 184 13.52 -3.33 -10.29
N SER A 185 12.58 -2.88 -9.46
CA SER A 185 12.25 -3.61 -8.23
C SER A 185 11.35 -4.81 -8.56
N LEU A 186 11.86 -6.01 -8.31
CA LEU A 186 11.06 -7.22 -8.15
C LEU A 186 9.97 -6.90 -7.10
N ILE A 187 8.70 -6.80 -7.53
CA ILE A 187 7.58 -6.74 -6.59
C ILE A 187 7.42 -8.14 -6.03
N VAL A 188 8.17 -8.45 -4.97
CA VAL A 188 7.92 -9.64 -4.16
C VAL A 188 6.66 -9.35 -3.37
N TYR A 189 5.53 -9.87 -3.83
CA TYR A 189 4.36 -10.02 -2.99
C TYR A 189 4.71 -11.04 -1.92
N THR A 190 5.20 -10.60 -0.77
CA THR A 190 5.29 -11.48 0.41
C THR A 190 3.87 -11.72 0.88
N VAL A 191 3.30 -12.84 0.45
CA VAL A 191 2.06 -13.40 1.03
C VAL A 191 2.50 -14.14 2.29
N THR A 192 2.42 -13.48 3.44
CA THR A 192 2.38 -14.16 4.75
C THR A 192 0.95 -14.51 5.10
#